data_AF-A0A960K7R5-F1
#
_entry.id   AF-A0A960K7R5-F1
#
_cell.length_a   1.000
_cell.length_b   1.000
_cell.length_c   1.000
_cell.angle_alpha   90.00
_cell.angle_beta   90.00
_cell.angle_gamma   90.00
#
_symmetry.space_group_name_H-M   'P 1'
#
loop_
_entity.id
_entity.type
_entity.pdbx_description
1 polymer ?
#
loop_
_entity_poly.entity_id
_entity_poly.type
_entity_poly.pdbx_seq_one_letter_code
_entity_poly.pdbx_strand_id
1 'polypeptide(L)'
;MSPVGDRDLGRRGRSGWLLGLVLASAAFSLPGLPAAARVLRTVQAALEKAFPGATVERLTFYLTEEQKARAEALSGQELETAIVRPARALREGTLVGTAYFDTHRV
;
A
#
# COMPACT_ATOMS: atom_id res chain seq x y z
N MET A 1 19.11 4.66 -79.92
CA MET A 1 18.02 3.99 -80.65
C MET A 1 17.27 3.16 -79.63
N SER A 2 16.09 3.63 -79.21
CA SER A 2 15.14 2.91 -78.33
C SER A 2 14.57 1.67 -79.06
N PRO A 3 13.83 0.73 -78.41
CA PRO A 3 12.56 0.98 -77.69
C PRO A 3 12.53 0.33 -76.28
N VAL A 4 11.81 0.83 -75.26
CA VAL A 4 10.36 1.13 -75.12
C VAL A 4 9.48 -0.13 -75.02
N GLY A 5 8.71 -0.20 -73.92
CA GLY A 5 7.62 -1.14 -73.64
C GLY A 5 7.69 -1.63 -72.20
N ASP A 6 7.32 -0.87 -71.18
CA ASP A 6 5.99 -0.38 -70.80
C ASP A 6 4.92 -1.48 -70.63
N ARG A 7 4.61 -1.82 -69.37
CA ARG A 7 3.24 -1.84 -68.80
C ARG A 7 3.24 -2.36 -67.35
N ASP A 8 3.24 -1.39 -66.45
CA ASP A 8 2.24 -1.12 -65.42
C ASP A 8 1.38 -2.23 -64.76
N LEU A 9 1.09 -1.93 -63.49
CA LEU A 9 0.01 -2.36 -62.59
C LEU A 9 0.16 -3.63 -61.73
N GLY A 10 0.37 -3.38 -60.44
CA GLY A 10 0.15 -4.38 -59.39
C GLY A 10 0.41 -3.90 -57.95
N ARG A 11 -0.03 -2.69 -57.62
CA ARG A 11 0.09 -2.09 -56.28
C ARG A 11 -0.81 -2.82 -55.26
N ARG A 12 -0.31 -2.93 -54.02
CA ARG A 12 -1.01 -3.12 -52.72
C ARG A 12 -1.28 -4.59 -52.33
N GLY A 13 -0.99 -5.05 -51.12
CA GLY A 13 -0.44 -4.36 -49.96
C GLY A 13 -0.41 -5.25 -48.72
N ARG A 14 0.43 -4.84 -47.78
CA ARG A 14 0.22 -4.84 -46.31
C ARG A 14 -0.51 -6.04 -45.75
N SER A 15 0.18 -6.91 -45.02
CA SER A 15 -0.22 -7.24 -43.63
C SER A 15 0.79 -8.12 -42.91
N GLY A 16 1.20 -7.64 -41.73
CA GLY A 16 1.26 -8.51 -40.54
C GLY A 16 2.50 -9.38 -40.39
N TRP A 17 3.63 -8.76 -40.11
CA TRP A 17 4.74 -9.41 -39.41
C TRP A 17 4.25 -9.85 -38.02
N LEU A 18 3.76 -11.08 -37.89
CA LEU A 18 3.68 -11.79 -36.63
C LEU A 18 4.99 -12.55 -36.44
N LEU A 19 6.06 -11.82 -36.11
CA LEU A 19 7.30 -12.43 -35.64
C LEU A 19 7.24 -12.53 -34.13
N GLY A 20 7.05 -13.76 -33.66
CA GLY A 20 6.89 -14.12 -32.26
C GLY A 20 8.15 -13.85 -31.42
N LEU A 21 7.91 -13.28 -30.25
CA LEU A 21 8.29 -13.82 -28.95
C LEU A 21 9.74 -14.34 -28.80
N VAL A 22 10.65 -13.44 -28.43
CA VAL A 22 11.86 -13.80 -27.68
C VAL A 22 11.79 -13.17 -26.30
N LEU A 23 11.45 -14.03 -25.33
CA LEU A 23 11.62 -13.85 -23.89
C LEU A 23 13.09 -13.52 -23.58
N ALA A 24 13.39 -12.24 -23.39
CA ALA A 24 14.62 -11.81 -22.74
C ALA A 24 14.30 -11.42 -21.30
N SER A 25 14.35 -12.42 -20.44
CA SER A 25 14.30 -12.35 -18.98
C SER A 25 15.43 -11.44 -18.47
N ALA A 26 15.20 -10.13 -18.42
CA ALA A 26 16.09 -9.21 -17.73
C ALA A 26 15.90 -9.41 -16.23
N ALA A 27 16.83 -10.16 -15.64
CA ALA A 27 16.94 -10.42 -14.22
C ALA A 27 16.82 -9.12 -13.41
N PHE A 28 15.69 -8.98 -12.72
CA PHE A 28 15.40 -7.90 -11.79
C PHE A 28 16.14 -8.17 -10.48
N SER A 29 17.47 -8.00 -10.48
CA SER A 29 18.25 -7.95 -9.24
C SER A 29 18.28 -6.51 -8.74
N LEU A 30 17.21 -6.08 -8.05
CA LEU A 30 17.34 -4.93 -7.15
C LEU A 30 18.11 -5.42 -5.91
N PRO A 31 19.34 -4.95 -5.65
CA PRO A 31 19.99 -5.20 -4.37
C PRO A 31 19.10 -4.58 -3.29
N GLY A 32 18.79 -5.36 -2.26
CA GLY A 32 17.91 -4.96 -1.17
C GLY A 32 18.36 -3.64 -0.58
N LEU A 33 17.55 -2.60 -0.79
CA LEU A 33 17.69 -1.34 -0.07
C LEU A 33 17.69 -1.69 1.43
N PRO A 34 18.69 -1.23 2.21
CA PRO A 34 18.64 -1.42 3.65
C PRO A 34 17.37 -0.76 4.15
N ALA A 35 16.40 -1.58 4.55
CA ALA A 35 15.26 -1.12 5.32
C ALA A 35 15.82 -0.63 6.65
N ALA A 36 16.21 0.65 6.71
CA ALA A 36 16.66 1.29 7.92
C ALA A 36 15.47 1.26 8.89
N ALA A 37 15.44 0.23 9.74
CA ALA A 37 14.54 0.12 10.87
C ALA A 37 14.89 1.26 11.83
N ARG A 38 14.33 2.44 11.57
CA ARG A 38 14.49 3.60 12.45
C ARG A 38 13.69 3.31 13.70
N VAL A 39 14.40 3.00 14.78
CA VAL A 39 13.83 2.93 16.12
C VAL A 39 13.37 4.33 16.50
N LEU A 40 12.06 4.58 16.36
CA LEU A 40 11.45 5.81 16.83
C LEU A 40 11.41 5.70 18.35
N ARG A 41 12.33 6.41 19.01
CA ARG A 41 12.53 6.30 20.46
C ARG A 41 11.38 6.86 21.28
N THR A 42 10.44 7.57 20.66
CA THR A 42 9.27 8.13 21.33
C THR A 42 7.99 7.88 20.54
N VAL A 43 6.89 7.69 21.27
CA VAL A 43 5.53 7.59 20.72
C VAL A 43 5.18 8.81 19.88
N GLN A 44 5.56 10.00 20.32
CA GLN A 44 5.33 11.27 19.60
C GLN A 44 5.97 11.23 18.19
N ALA A 45 7.24 10.83 18.10
CA ALA A 45 7.94 10.76 16.82
C ALA A 45 7.34 9.69 15.89
N ALA A 46 6.82 8.60 16.45
CA ALA A 46 6.09 7.59 15.68
C ALA A 46 4.76 8.13 15.12
N LEU A 47 4.00 8.85 15.94
CA LEU A 47 2.74 9.45 15.53
C LEU A 47 2.94 10.54 14.48
N GLU A 48 3.91 11.42 14.65
CA GLU A 48 4.18 12.49 13.69
C GLU A 48 4.65 11.94 12.34
N LYS A 49 5.42 10.86 12.35
CA LYS A 49 5.81 10.14 11.12
C LYS A 49 4.62 9.44 10.46
N ALA A 50 3.75 8.81 11.24
CA ALA A 50 2.60 8.07 10.72
C ALA A 50 1.47 8.99 10.23
N PHE A 51 1.25 10.11 10.91
CA PHE A 51 0.19 11.07 10.63
C PHE A 51 0.75 12.51 10.56
N PRO A 52 1.52 12.84 9.51
CA PRO A 52 2.09 14.17 9.37
C PRO A 52 1.02 15.27 9.34
N GLY A 53 1.21 16.31 10.14
CA GLY A 53 0.32 17.47 10.22
C GLY A 53 -1.08 17.16 10.77
N ALA A 54 -1.28 16.00 11.41
CA ALA A 54 -2.52 15.69 12.10
C ALA A 54 -2.42 16.01 13.59
N THR A 55 -3.52 16.49 14.17
CA THR A 55 -3.69 16.58 15.62
C THR A 55 -4.01 15.19 16.14
N VAL A 56 -3.23 14.68 17.10
CA VAL A 56 -3.47 13.35 17.68
C VAL A 56 -4.07 13.47 19.06
N GLU A 57 -5.23 12.82 19.25
CA GLU A 57 -5.95 12.74 20.52
C GLU A 57 -5.88 11.33 21.10
N ARG A 58 -5.47 11.21 22.36
CA ARG A 58 -5.47 9.92 23.08
C ARG A 58 -6.75 9.79 23.87
N LEU A 59 -7.55 8.80 23.54
CA LEU A 59 -8.83 8.54 24.19
C LEU A 59 -8.76 7.25 25.00
N THR A 60 -9.69 7.11 25.95
CA THR A 60 -9.99 5.85 26.61
C THR A 60 -11.45 5.53 26.36
N PHE A 61 -11.71 4.35 25.78
CA PHE A 61 -13.05 3.81 25.60
C PHE A 61 -13.22 2.58 26.49
N TYR A 62 -14.41 2.46 27.06
CA TYR A 62 -14.88 1.27 27.75
C TYR A 62 -15.91 0.62 26.85
N LEU A 63 -15.60 -0.58 26.36
CA LEU A 63 -16.50 -1.32 25.49
C LEU A 63 -17.68 -1.83 26.30
N THR A 64 -18.88 -1.78 25.71
CA THR A 64 -20.01 -2.57 26.22
C THR A 64 -19.77 -4.06 25.95
N GLU A 65 -20.53 -4.93 26.62
CA GLU A 65 -20.44 -6.38 26.39
C GLU A 65 -20.69 -6.73 24.91
N GLU A 66 -21.66 -6.07 24.26
CA GLU A 66 -21.94 -6.28 22.84
C GLU A 66 -20.79 -5.80 21.95
N GLN A 67 -20.12 -4.71 22.33
CA GLN A 67 -18.95 -4.20 21.60
C GLN A 67 -17.74 -5.12 21.77
N LYS A 68 -17.52 -5.64 22.99
CA LYS A 68 -16.45 -6.60 23.29
C LYS A 68 -16.66 -7.89 22.50
N ALA A 69 -17.84 -8.50 22.60
CA ALA A 69 -18.16 -9.74 21.89
C ALA A 69 -18.00 -9.61 20.36
N ARG A 70 -18.40 -8.47 19.78
CA ARG A 70 -18.16 -8.20 18.36
C ARG A 70 -16.67 -8.08 18.02
N ALA A 71 -15.90 -7.41 18.87
CA ALA A 71 -14.46 -7.26 18.65
C ALA A 71 -13.74 -8.61 18.71
N GLU A 72 -14.11 -9.48 19.65
CA GLU A 72 -13.57 -10.84 19.79
C GLU A 72 -13.94 -11.73 18.60
N ALA A 73 -15.18 -11.64 18.13
CA ALA A 73 -15.61 -12.36 16.94
C ALA A 73 -14.83 -11.93 15.69
N LEU A 74 -14.49 -10.64 15.57
CA LEU A 74 -13.71 -10.10 14.45
C LEU A 74 -12.22 -10.43 14.55
N SER A 75 -11.65 -10.44 15.75
CA SER A 75 -10.23 -10.76 15.97
C SER A 75 -9.95 -12.27 15.99
N GLY A 76 -10.97 -13.09 16.29
CA GLY A 76 -10.81 -14.52 16.55
C GLY A 76 -10.07 -14.82 17.86
N GLN A 77 -9.97 -13.84 18.76
CA GLN A 77 -9.26 -13.90 20.03
C GLN A 77 -10.10 -13.27 21.13
N GLU A 78 -10.06 -13.82 22.33
CA GLU A 78 -10.65 -13.18 23.50
C GLU A 78 -9.89 -11.90 23.87
N LEU A 79 -10.60 -10.85 24.23
CA LEU A 79 -10.02 -9.62 24.70
C LEU A 79 -9.80 -9.70 26.21
N GLU A 80 -8.54 -9.59 26.63
CA GLU A 80 -8.15 -9.55 28.04
C GLU A 80 -8.86 -8.43 28.81
N THR A 81 -9.12 -7.30 28.16
CA THR A 81 -9.80 -6.15 28.76
C THR A 81 -10.80 -5.51 27.80
N ALA A 82 -11.90 -4.98 28.36
CA ALA A 82 -12.85 -4.14 27.66
C ALA A 82 -12.39 -2.67 27.54
N ILE A 83 -11.17 -2.33 27.97
CA ILE A 83 -10.63 -0.98 27.94
C ILE A 83 -9.72 -0.80 26.73
N VAL A 84 -10.03 0.18 25.88
CA VAL A 84 -9.28 0.45 24.65
C VAL A 84 -8.75 1.88 24.66
N ARG A 85 -7.49 2.06 24.30
CA ARG A 85 -6.81 3.37 24.34
C ARG A 85 -6.30 3.82 22.96
N PRO A 86 -7.19 4.17 22.01
CA PRO A 86 -6.76 4.57 20.68
C PRO A 86 -6.17 5.98 20.68
N ALA A 87 -5.16 6.18 19.84
CA ALA A 87 -4.70 7.50 19.42
C ALA A 87 -5.37 7.85 18.08
N ARG A 88 -6.33 8.78 18.10
CA ARG A 88 -7.05 9.25 16.91
C ARG A 88 -6.30 10.40 16.27
N ALA A 89 -5.92 10.26 15.01
CA ALA A 89 -5.31 11.33 14.24
C ALA A 89 -6.39 12.07 13.45
N LEU A 90 -6.48 13.38 13.66
CA LEU A 90 -7.45 14.27 13.06
C LEU A 90 -6.73 15.29 12.18
N ARG A 91 -7.20 15.48 10.94
CA ARG A 91 -6.76 16.56 10.05
C ARG A 91 -7.97 17.40 9.70
N GLU A 92 -7.93 18.69 10.04
CA GLU A 92 -9.05 19.62 9.79
C GLU A 92 -10.37 19.08 10.38
N GLY A 93 -10.31 18.48 11.58
CA GLY A 93 -11.47 17.88 12.26
C GLY A 93 -11.91 16.51 11.72
N THR A 94 -11.31 16.02 10.63
CA THR A 94 -11.63 14.73 10.03
C THR A 94 -10.70 13.63 10.54
N LEU A 95 -11.26 12.48 10.94
CA LEU A 95 -10.46 11.32 11.37
C LEU A 95 -9.68 10.74 10.18
N VAL A 96 -8.35 10.83 10.21
CA VAL A 96 -7.46 10.31 9.16
C VAL A 96 -6.75 9.01 9.55
N GLY A 97 -6.83 8.62 10.83
CA GLY A 97 -6.28 7.36 11.28
C GLY A 97 -6.47 7.09 12.76
N THR A 98 -6.23 5.83 13.12
CA THR A 98 -6.22 5.36 14.50
C THR A 98 -4.96 4.54 14.73
N ALA A 99 -4.23 4.84 15.80
CA ALA A 99 -3.07 4.05 16.22
C ALA A 99 -3.31 3.40 17.58
N TYR A 100 -2.77 2.19 17.72
CA TYR A 100 -2.74 1.44 18.96
C TYR A 100 -1.28 1.22 19.35
N PHE A 101 -0.99 1.33 20.65
CA PHE A 101 0.34 1.10 21.21
C PHE A 101 0.27 -0.08 22.15
N ASP A 102 0.97 -1.15 21.81
CA ASP A 102 1.09 -2.31 22.66
C ASP A 102 2.27 -2.14 23.62
N THR A 103 2.02 -2.39 24.90
CA THR A 103 3.03 -2.37 25.96
C THR A 103 3.49 -3.77 26.37
N HIS A 104 2.91 -4.82 25.78
CA HIS A 104 3.40 -6.18 25.98
C HIS A 104 4.83 -6.28 25.46
N ARG A 105 5.74 -6.61 26.38
CA ARG A 105 7.13 -6.89 26.04
C ARG A 105 7.20 -8.33 25.55
N VAL A 106 7.72 -8.53 24.35
CA VAL A 106 8.04 -9.85 23.77
C VAL A 106 9.37 -10.37 24.27
#